data_AF-A0A1F7S3H4-F1
#
_entry.id   AF-A0A1F7S3H4-F1
#
_cell.length_a   1.000
_cell.length_b   1.000
_cell.length_c   1.000
_cell.angle_alpha   90.00
_cell.angle_beta   90.00
_cell.angle_gamma   90.00
#
_symmetry.space_group_name_H-M   'P 1'
#
loop_
_entity.id
_entity.type
_entity.pdbx_description
1 polymer ?
#
loop_
_entity_poly.entity_id
_entity_poly.type
_entity_poly.pdbx_seq_one_letter_code
_entity_poly.pdbx_strand_id
1 'polypeptide(L)' 'MLTVEKLKKSVADLKKEIKEKSSKSENLKPDKDLRTIRKKLKRAQRKLRILHPPASKETVEEKAKTA' A
#
# COMPACT_ATOMS: atom_id res chain seq x y z
N MET A 1 -8.84 -3.98 -17.21
CA MET A 1 -9.20 -3.49 -15.85
C MET A 1 -8.28 -4.10 -14.80
N LEU A 2 -7.80 -3.32 -13.83
CA LEU A 2 -7.04 -3.82 -12.68
C LEU A 2 -8.03 -4.38 -11.66
N THR A 3 -8.02 -5.70 -11.45
CA THR A 3 -8.86 -6.35 -10.43
C THR A 3 -8.23 -6.22 -9.04
N VAL A 4 -9.07 -6.26 -8.00
CA VAL A 4 -8.64 -6.22 -6.60
C VAL A 4 -7.62 -7.33 -6.29
N GLU A 5 -7.82 -8.52 -6.85
CA GLU A 5 -6.87 -9.65 -6.70
C GLU A 5 -5.49 -9.35 -7.28
N LYS A 6 -5.44 -8.74 -8.48
CA LYS A 6 -4.17 -8.31 -9.08
C LYS A 6 -3.47 -7.27 -8.20
N LEU A 7 -4.23 -6.34 -7.60
CA LEU A 7 -3.68 -5.36 -6.67
C LEU A 7 -3.17 -6.00 -5.37
N LYS A 8 -3.89 -6.97 -4.79
CA LYS A 8 -3.43 -7.73 -3.62
C LYS A 8 -2.12 -8.46 -3.93
N LYS A 9 -2.04 -9.14 -5.08
CA LYS A 9 -0.83 -9.82 -5.56
C LYS A 9 0.33 -8.85 -5.76
N SER A 10 0.11 -7.73 -6.46
CA SER A 10 1.14 -6.69 -6.64
C SER A 10 1.63 -6.11 -5.31
N VAL A 11 0.75 -5.90 -4.32
CA VAL A 11 1.15 -5.43 -2.98
C VAL A 11 2.03 -6.47 -2.27
N ALA A 12 1.71 -7.75 -2.38
CA ALA A 12 2.51 -8.84 -1.82
C ALA A 12 3.89 -8.93 -2.49
N ASP A 13 3.93 -8.90 -3.83
CA ASP A 13 5.17 -8.95 -4.61
C ASP A 13 6.09 -7.76 -4.28
N LEU A 14 5.55 -6.54 -4.25
CA LEU A 14 6.32 -5.34 -3.91
C LEU A 14 6.84 -5.36 -2.47
N LYS A 15 6.10 -5.97 -1.52
CA LYS A 15 6.59 -6.16 -0.15
C LYS A 15 7.76 -7.15 -0.10
N LYS A 16 7.66 -8.26 -0.85
CA LYS A 16 8.72 -9.26 -0.96
C LYS A 16 9.98 -8.64 -1.57
N GLU A 17 9.82 -7.89 -2.66
CA GLU A 17 10.92 -7.19 -3.34
C GLU A 17 11.62 -6.17 -2.43
N ILE A 18 10.86 -5.40 -1.62
CA ILE A 18 11.44 -4.52 -0.60
C ILE A 18 12.23 -5.31 0.43
N LYS A 19 11.70 -6.43 0.92
CA LYS A 19 12.38 -7.26 1.92
C LYS A 19 13.69 -7.81 1.35
N GLU A 20 13.67 -8.38 0.15
CA GLU A 20 14.87 -8.91 -0.51
C GLU A 20 15.92 -7.82 -0.80
N LYS A 21 15.50 -6.66 -1.32
CA LYS A 21 16.43 -5.54 -1.54
C LYS A 21 16.96 -4.96 -0.23
N SER A 22 16.13 -4.88 0.82
CA SER A 22 16.58 -4.40 2.12
C SER A 22 17.58 -5.34 2.79
N SER A 23 17.43 -6.66 2.60
CA SER A 23 18.37 -7.65 3.12
C SER A 23 19.69 -7.69 2.36
N LYS A 24 19.69 -7.35 1.06
CA LYS A 24 20.92 -7.25 0.25
C LYS A 24 21.61 -5.89 0.37
N SER A 25 20.88 -4.86 0.78
CA SER A 25 21.38 -3.50 0.98
C SER A 25 22.05 -3.37 2.35
N GLU A 26 23.23 -3.97 2.51
CA GLU A 26 24.07 -3.81 3.71
C GLU A 26 24.60 -2.37 3.87
N ASN A 27 24.43 -1.52 2.85
CA ASN A 27 24.86 -0.14 2.84
C ASN A 27 23.69 0.85 2.99
N LEU A 28 23.77 1.69 4.01
CA LEU A 28 22.88 2.80 4.39
C LEU A 28 22.78 3.95 3.34
N LYS A 29 23.03 3.70 2.06
CA LYS A 29 22.83 4.71 1.01
C LYS A 29 21.36 4.71 0.57
N PRO A 30 20.80 5.88 0.17
CA PRO A 30 19.45 5.96 -0.35
C PRO A 30 19.37 5.21 -1.69
N ASP A 31 18.97 3.95 -1.62
CA ASP A 31 18.71 3.11 -2.79
C ASP A 31 17.50 3.70 -3.55
N LYS A 32 17.80 4.33 -4.70
CA LYS A 32 16.81 4.94 -5.60
C LYS A 32 15.78 3.91 -6.06
N ASP A 33 16.18 2.65 -6.22
CA ASP A 33 15.27 1.57 -6.62
C ASP A 33 14.32 1.23 -5.48
N LEU A 34 14.85 1.08 -4.27
CA LEU A 34 14.04 0.77 -3.08
C LEU A 34 13.04 1.90 -2.80
N ARG A 35 13.44 3.16 -3.01
CA ARG A 35 12.54 4.32 -2.95
C ARG A 35 11.44 4.25 -4.01
N THR A 36 11.77 3.82 -5.23
CA THR A 36 10.82 3.67 -6.34
C THR A 36 9.81 2.55 -6.06
N ILE A 37 10.28 1.40 -5.55
CA ILE A 37 9.43 0.26 -5.18
C ILE A 37 8.48 0.65 -4.03
N ARG A 38 8.96 1.37 -3.00
CA ARG A 38 8.12 1.92 -1.93
C ARG A 38 7.03 2.86 -2.46
N LYS A 39 7.36 3.73 -3.43
CA LYS A 39 6.36 4.61 -4.09
C LYS A 39 5.30 3.79 -4.85
N LYS A 40 5.71 2.74 -5.57
CA LYS A 40 4.78 1.82 -6.26
C LYS A 40 3.86 1.12 -5.25
N LEU A 41 4.42 0.62 -4.14
CA LEU A 41 3.65 -0.03 -3.07
C LEU A 41 2.59 0.91 -2.50
N LYS A 42 2.96 2.15 -2.17
CA LYS A 42 2.03 3.15 -1.63
C LYS A 42 0.90 3.46 -2.62
N ARG A 43 1.19 3.54 -3.93
CA ARG A 43 0.18 3.73 -4.97
C ARG A 43 -0.78 2.53 -5.07
N ALA A 44 -0.25 1.31 -5.05
CA ALA A 44 -1.07 0.09 -5.10
C ALA A 44 -1.97 -0.04 -3.87
N GLN A 45 -1.44 0.23 -2.67
CA GLN A 45 -2.22 0.25 -1.42
C GLN A 45 -3.31 1.33 -1.44
N ARG A 46 -3.01 2.53 -1.96
CA ARG A 46 -4.02 3.59 -2.10
C ARG A 46 -5.15 3.17 -3.04
N LYS A 47 -4.82 2.57 -4.20
CA LYS A 47 -5.83 2.02 -5.13
C LYS A 47 -6.66 0.94 -4.46
N LEU A 48 -6.03 0.02 -3.72
CA LEU A 48 -6.71 -1.03 -2.99
C LEU A 48 -7.65 -0.47 -1.93
N ARG A 49 -7.27 0.59 -1.21
CA ARG A 49 -8.10 1.27 -0.22
C ARG A 49 -9.31 1.98 -0.82
N ILE A 50 -9.19 2.50 -2.04
CA ILE A 50 -10.31 3.14 -2.76
C ILE A 50 -11.30 2.08 -3.24
N LEU A 51 -10.80 0.96 -3.78
CA LEU A 51 -11.65 -0.11 -4.32
C LEU A 51 -12.23 -1.03 -3.24
N HIS A 52 -11.50 -1.23 -2.15
CA HIS A 52 -11.85 -2.09 -1.03
C HIS A 52 -11.38 -1.40 0.25
N PRO A 53 -12.09 -0.34 0.68
CA PRO A 53 -11.80 0.29 1.96
C PRO A 53 -11.81 -0.78 3.05
N PRO A 54 -10.82 -0.80 3.96
CA PRO A 54 -10.93 -1.64 5.14
C PRO A 54 -12.18 -1.21 5.89
N ALA A 55 -12.94 -2.18 6.40
CA ALA A 55 -14.24 -2.01 7.06
C ALA A 55 -14.21 -1.18 8.37
N SER A 56 -13.20 -0.35 8.57
CA SER A 56 -13.04 0.51 9.74
C SER A 56 -13.01 1.96 9.31
N LYS A 57 -14.20 2.54 9.22
CA LYS A 57 -14.63 3.84 9.78
C LYS A 57 -15.93 4.32 9.12
N GLU A 58 -17.00 3.54 9.25
CA GLU A 58 -18.37 4.04 9.00
C GLU A 58 -19.00 4.71 10.24
N THR A 59 -18.25 4.96 11.32
CA THR A 59 -18.85 5.48 12.58
C THR A 59 -18.27 6.82 13.04
N VAL A 60 -18.15 7.82 12.17
CA VAL A 60 -17.94 9.21 12.65
C VAL A 60 -18.82 10.26 11.93
N GLU A 61 -19.34 10.02 10.73
CA GLU A 61 -20.15 11.03 10.03
C GLU A 61 -21.67 11.00 10.29
N GLU A 62 -22.20 10.03 11.04
CA GLU A 62 -23.65 9.92 11.32
C GLU A 62 -24.05 10.30 12.76
N LYS A 63 -23.33 11.24 13.40
CA LYS A 63 -23.70 11.83 14.71
C LYS A 63 -23.65 13.36 14.74
N ALA A 64 -23.83 14.02 13.60
CA ALA A 64 -23.85 15.49 13.52
C ALA A 64 -25.15 16.07 12.90
N LYS A 65 -26.27 15.32 12.93
CA LYS A 65 -27.58 15.79 12.43
C LYS A 65 -28.76 15.60 13.41
N THR A 66 -28.47 15.32 14.68
CA THR A 66 -29.50 15.27 15.73
C THR A 66 -28.95 15.90 17.00
N ALA A 67 -28.95 17.23 17.01
CA ALA A 67 -28.96 18.07 18.20
C ALA A 67 -29.80 19.31 17.88
#